data_AF-A0A497WTR8-F1
#
_entry.id   AF-A0A497WTR8-F1
#
_cell.length_a   1.000
_cell.length_b   1.000
_cell.length_c   1.000
_cell.angle_alpha   90.00
_cell.angle_beta   90.00
_cell.angle_gamma   90.00
#
_symmetry.space_group_name_H-M   'P 1'
#
loop_
_entity.id
_entity.type
_entity.pdbx_description
1 polymer ?
#
loop_
_entity_poly.entity_id
_entity_poly.type
_entity_poly.pdbx_seq_one_letter_code
_entity_poly.pdbx_strand_id
1 'polypeptide(L)'
;MSLHVTKIDIRNFRSVRNLTLSPAKLAVLVGKNDAGKSNVLRALNLFFNGRTMPGDELDFSTDHNVFHQPNRRAKEISIKLELELPGSYRDTNGDFIQWERRWRAEGLVHDQYEGRRRVAGPRGGAGLEVVDIPDRSNVHALLRNINFVYVPAIKDLEYFSELRASIYDVIAEVADRQFRDSSHEFENSISDQLGDLTTQITASLGLRSRLALPKDLSHIFESLDFLSEGQDISLDARGDGIKARHIPLILKFMADKKRSLQVRGAQPHTFIWGYEEPENNLELSSCVELADQFWDFIDEGVSQVFLTTHSPVFYNLHRKQEEPERRITCHHIFREAEEDGTQQATELGDLDDRMGTTALFAPMITELEDKVRRKEQARIDVEQLAQANRRKVFVEGDSDQLILRKALAVFAPDRAGEIDVETKVGGGINYVVDMLQSWRSRAKHHPELPKAAGLLDLDPEAQAAITNWNGVAGNTKSAKCFRLPTPTHLIPALQAGFSVPIVLECLYDRDAWEWADGRNHLKVRHVPSVISKELNNQIVTGQTALDDHLDDAWAIFVKKDFEQAGKMPMARHFSNKSNDDFRARLPFLAPLIDSIVDYLFPAADDAAPADVAQDGQGNEVAE
;
A
#
# COMPACT_ATOMS: atom_id res chain seq x y z
N MET A 1 14.82 -2.52 18.24
CA MET A 1 16.20 -2.89 17.84
C MET A 1 16.19 -4.36 17.47
N SER A 2 16.53 -4.68 16.23
CA SER A 2 16.51 -6.03 15.67
C SER A 2 17.92 -6.63 15.66
N LEU A 3 17.96 -7.96 15.71
CA LEU A 3 19.18 -8.74 15.48
C LEU A 3 19.61 -8.61 14.00
N HIS A 4 20.92 -8.57 13.73
CA HIS A 4 21.48 -8.59 12.38
C HIS A 4 22.80 -9.38 12.34
N VAL A 5 23.18 -9.87 11.16
CA VAL A 5 24.43 -10.60 10.93
C VAL A 5 25.56 -9.59 10.79
N THR A 6 26.67 -9.79 11.51
CA THR A 6 27.85 -8.92 11.46
C THR A 6 29.06 -9.61 10.85
N LYS A 7 29.05 -10.94 10.79
CA LYS A 7 30.07 -11.73 10.11
C LYS A 7 29.51 -13.03 9.56
N ILE A 8 29.99 -13.42 8.39
CA ILE A 8 29.64 -14.66 7.71
C ILE A 8 30.94 -15.35 7.31
N ASP A 9 31.10 -16.61 7.73
CA ASP A 9 32.21 -17.49 7.39
C ASP A 9 31.63 -18.73 6.68
N ILE A 10 31.96 -18.93 5.39
CA ILE A 10 31.50 -20.05 4.56
C ILE A 10 32.69 -20.89 4.15
N ARG A 11 32.60 -22.21 4.32
CA ARG A 11 33.64 -23.17 3.94
C ARG A 11 33.10 -24.34 3.14
N ASN A 12 33.81 -24.65 2.07
CA ASN A 12 33.62 -25.81 1.21
C ASN A 12 32.22 -25.95 0.58
N PHE A 13 31.54 -24.83 0.28
CA PHE A 13 30.22 -24.81 -0.34
C PHE A 13 30.33 -24.35 -1.81
N ARG A 14 30.06 -25.25 -2.76
CA ARG A 14 30.12 -25.00 -4.21
C ARG A 14 31.45 -24.36 -4.61
N SER A 15 31.45 -23.19 -5.27
CA SER A 15 32.67 -22.46 -5.62
C SER A 15 33.43 -21.91 -4.41
N VAL A 16 32.79 -21.80 -3.24
CA VAL A 16 33.35 -21.21 -2.03
C VAL A 16 34.18 -22.24 -1.28
N ARG A 17 35.51 -22.04 -1.27
CA ARG A 17 36.43 -22.87 -0.47
C ARG A 17 36.54 -22.36 0.97
N ASN A 18 36.85 -21.07 1.12
CA ASN A 18 36.86 -20.37 2.40
C ASN A 18 36.61 -18.88 2.14
N LEU A 19 35.49 -18.36 2.63
CA LEU A 19 35.08 -16.98 2.43
C LEU A 19 34.62 -16.38 3.76
N THR A 20 35.14 -15.21 4.08
CA THR A 20 34.74 -14.42 5.24
C THR A 20 34.27 -13.06 4.76
N LEU A 21 33.12 -12.59 5.26
CA LEU A 21 32.57 -11.27 4.94
C LEU A 21 31.89 -10.65 6.15
N SER A 22 32.00 -9.32 6.27
CA SER A 22 31.43 -8.53 7.38
C SER A 22 30.40 -7.56 6.83
N PRO A 23 29.12 -7.96 6.78
CA PRO A 23 28.06 -7.15 6.18
C PRO A 23 27.55 -6.07 7.13
N ALA A 24 27.12 -4.93 6.58
CA ALA A 24 26.29 -3.95 7.27
C ALA A 24 24.79 -4.24 7.04
N LYS A 25 23.90 -3.28 7.35
CA LYS A 25 22.44 -3.44 7.15
C LYS A 25 22.07 -3.75 5.71
N LEU A 26 22.76 -3.15 4.74
CA LEU A 26 22.61 -3.48 3.33
C LEU A 26 23.97 -3.88 2.77
N ALA A 27 24.14 -5.16 2.42
CA ALA A 27 25.37 -5.71 1.90
C ALA A 27 25.23 -5.98 0.40
N VAL A 28 26.01 -5.27 -0.42
CA VAL A 28 26.00 -5.42 -1.89
C VAL A 28 27.19 -6.28 -2.30
N LEU A 29 26.91 -7.46 -2.85
CA LEU A 29 27.88 -8.40 -3.38
C LEU A 29 28.00 -8.17 -4.90
N VAL A 30 29.16 -7.73 -5.35
CA VAL A 30 29.42 -7.35 -6.75
C VAL A 30 30.59 -8.13 -7.33
N GLY A 31 30.61 -8.39 -8.63
CA GLY A 31 31.71 -9.13 -9.28
C GLY A 31 31.23 -9.96 -10.46
N LYS A 32 32.14 -10.57 -11.22
CA LYS A 32 31.83 -11.26 -12.50
C LYS A 32 30.86 -12.45 -12.36
N ASN A 33 30.28 -12.86 -13.49
CA ASN A 33 29.45 -14.08 -13.55
C ASN A 33 30.29 -15.25 -13.08
N ASP A 34 29.66 -16.20 -12.39
CA ASP A 34 30.31 -17.41 -11.85
C ASP A 34 31.45 -17.17 -10.82
N ALA A 35 31.58 -15.94 -10.29
CA ALA A 35 32.53 -15.65 -9.21
C ALA A 35 32.11 -16.27 -7.84
N GLY A 36 30.83 -16.67 -7.71
CA GLY A 36 30.28 -17.25 -6.48
C GLY A 36 29.39 -16.32 -5.65
N LYS A 37 28.96 -15.17 -6.21
CA LYS A 37 28.04 -14.22 -5.55
C LYS A 37 26.76 -14.90 -5.04
N SER A 38 26.03 -15.56 -5.94
CA SER A 38 24.81 -16.32 -5.62
C SER A 38 25.07 -17.41 -4.58
N ASN A 39 26.25 -18.04 -4.58
CA ASN A 39 26.58 -19.09 -3.61
C ASN A 39 26.66 -18.56 -2.17
N VAL A 40 26.94 -17.25 -1.97
CA VAL A 40 26.84 -16.62 -0.65
C VAL A 40 25.38 -16.59 -0.17
N LEU A 41 24.46 -16.13 -1.02
CA LEU A 41 23.03 -16.06 -0.66
C LEU A 41 22.41 -17.45 -0.49
N ARG A 42 22.79 -18.42 -1.33
CA ARG A 42 22.36 -19.81 -1.21
C ARG A 42 22.91 -20.48 0.05
N ALA A 43 24.13 -20.14 0.48
CA ALA A 43 24.66 -20.59 1.76
C ALA A 43 23.84 -20.03 2.94
N LEU A 44 23.44 -18.75 2.88
CA LEU A 44 22.54 -18.18 3.89
C LEU A 44 21.15 -18.83 3.87
N ASN A 45 20.62 -19.12 2.68
CA ASN A 45 19.35 -19.85 2.55
C ASN A 45 19.46 -21.26 3.15
N LEU A 46 20.56 -21.97 2.90
CA LEU A 46 20.83 -23.27 3.50
C LEU A 46 20.94 -23.16 5.02
N PHE A 47 21.60 -22.12 5.51
CA PHE A 47 21.77 -21.89 6.94
C PHE A 47 20.45 -21.61 7.64
N PHE A 48 19.58 -20.74 7.12
CA PHE A 48 18.35 -20.37 7.82
C PHE A 48 17.16 -21.29 7.49
N ASN A 49 17.01 -21.67 6.22
CA ASN A 49 15.83 -22.37 5.70
C ASN A 49 16.09 -23.85 5.37
N GLY A 50 17.35 -24.32 5.47
CA GLY A 50 17.70 -25.73 5.20
C GLY A 50 17.67 -26.12 3.72
N ARG A 51 17.54 -25.15 2.82
CA ARG A 51 17.41 -25.34 1.37
C ARG A 51 18.42 -24.48 0.61
N THR A 52 18.88 -24.91 -0.56
CA THR A 52 19.85 -24.14 -1.34
C THR A 52 19.18 -23.16 -2.30
N MET A 53 18.04 -23.55 -2.87
CA MET A 53 17.16 -22.73 -3.72
C MET A 53 15.70 -22.88 -3.22
N PRO A 54 14.74 -22.07 -3.71
CA PRO A 54 13.33 -22.40 -3.60
C PRO A 54 13.11 -23.78 -4.22
N GLY A 55 12.37 -24.66 -3.54
CA GLY A 55 12.17 -26.05 -3.98
C GLY A 55 13.33 -27.03 -3.76
N ASP A 56 14.60 -26.60 -3.79
CA ASP A 56 15.75 -27.52 -3.74
C ASP A 56 16.37 -27.69 -2.34
N GLU A 57 16.45 -28.93 -1.88
CA GLU A 57 17.22 -29.30 -0.68
C GLU A 57 18.75 -29.30 -0.95
N LEU A 58 19.54 -29.58 0.09
CA LEU A 58 20.98 -29.76 -0.04
C LEU A 58 21.29 -31.09 -0.75
N ASP A 59 21.97 -31.02 -1.90
CA ASP A 59 22.61 -32.17 -2.50
C ASP A 59 24.11 -32.11 -2.25
N PHE A 60 24.58 -32.85 -1.24
CA PHE A 60 25.98 -32.82 -0.84
C PHE A 60 26.96 -33.19 -1.97
N SER A 61 26.53 -33.97 -2.97
CA SER A 61 27.41 -34.37 -4.07
C SER A 61 27.74 -33.23 -5.02
N THR A 62 26.80 -32.28 -5.18
CA THR A 62 26.91 -31.13 -6.08
C THR A 62 27.21 -29.83 -5.34
N ASP A 63 26.73 -29.70 -4.09
CA ASP A 63 26.89 -28.52 -3.25
C ASP A 63 28.21 -28.49 -2.46
N HIS A 64 28.91 -29.62 -2.33
CA HIS A 64 30.24 -29.66 -1.71
C HIS A 64 31.31 -29.16 -2.69
N ASN A 65 32.25 -28.34 -2.21
CA ASN A 65 33.33 -27.81 -3.05
C ASN A 65 34.23 -28.93 -3.59
N VAL A 66 34.25 -29.08 -4.92
CA VAL A 66 34.94 -30.17 -5.64
C VAL A 66 36.46 -30.18 -5.37
N PHE A 67 37.07 -29.02 -5.13
CA PHE A 67 38.50 -28.87 -4.85
C PHE A 67 38.87 -29.17 -3.40
N HIS A 68 37.90 -29.32 -2.49
CA HIS A 68 38.15 -29.71 -1.11
C HIS A 68 38.17 -31.23 -0.95
N GLN A 69 39.35 -31.84 -1.08
CA GLN A 69 39.53 -33.29 -0.90
C GLN A 69 40.39 -33.58 0.35
N PRO A 70 39.78 -33.68 1.55
CA PRO A 70 40.53 -33.91 2.78
C PRO A 70 41.04 -35.37 2.85
N ASN A 71 42.35 -35.54 3.06
CA ASN A 71 42.99 -36.87 3.13
C ASN A 71 42.67 -37.69 4.40
N ARG A 72 42.23 -37.04 5.49
CA ARG A 72 42.10 -37.66 6.83
C ARG A 72 40.84 -37.24 7.60
N ARG A 73 39.96 -36.44 6.99
CA ARG A 73 38.72 -35.96 7.60
C ARG A 73 37.56 -36.20 6.64
N ALA A 74 36.36 -36.35 7.18
CA ALA A 74 35.16 -36.39 6.34
C ALA A 74 35.02 -35.06 5.58
N LYS A 75 34.52 -35.13 4.34
CA LYS A 75 34.09 -33.93 3.62
C LYS A 75 32.96 -33.27 4.40
N GLU A 76 33.05 -31.96 4.58
CA GLU A 76 32.03 -31.19 5.27
C GLU A 76 31.90 -29.79 4.68
N ILE A 77 30.67 -29.29 4.66
CA ILE A 77 30.30 -27.89 4.43
C ILE A 77 30.13 -27.26 5.82
N SER A 78 30.72 -26.09 6.05
CA SER A 78 30.57 -25.35 7.31
C SER A 78 30.17 -23.91 7.01
N ILE A 79 29.12 -23.44 7.69
CA ILE A 79 28.65 -22.07 7.62
C ILE A 79 28.54 -21.56 9.05
N LYS A 80 29.19 -20.45 9.32
CA LYS A 80 29.28 -19.85 10.64
C LYS A 80 28.95 -18.37 10.58
N LEU A 81 28.01 -17.96 11.42
CA LEU A 81 27.51 -16.58 11.47
C LEU A 81 27.82 -15.95 12.84
N GLU A 82 28.13 -14.66 12.84
CA GLU A 82 28.10 -13.83 14.04
C GLU A 82 26.89 -12.90 13.98
N LEU A 83 26.04 -12.96 15.00
CA LEU A 83 24.77 -12.22 15.09
C LEU A 83 24.84 -11.24 16.24
N GLU A 84 24.75 -9.95 15.95
CA GLU A 84 24.76 -8.94 17.00
C GLU A 84 23.40 -8.88 17.71
N LEU A 85 23.44 -8.95 19.04
CA LEU A 85 22.25 -8.95 19.86
C LEU A 85 21.78 -7.51 20.17
N PRO A 86 20.47 -7.27 20.31
CA PRO A 86 19.97 -6.02 20.86
C PRO A 86 20.50 -5.82 22.29
N GLY A 87 20.73 -4.55 22.69
CA GLY A 87 21.35 -4.22 23.98
C GLY A 87 20.74 -4.93 25.19
N SER A 88 19.41 -5.07 25.23
CA SER A 88 18.68 -5.74 26.32
C SER A 88 18.98 -7.24 26.48
N TYR A 89 19.65 -7.87 25.52
CA TYR A 89 20.00 -9.30 25.56
C TYR A 89 21.48 -9.53 25.91
N ARG A 90 22.33 -8.49 25.93
CA ARG A 90 23.79 -8.66 25.98
C ARG A 90 24.34 -9.06 27.35
N ASP A 91 23.69 -8.60 28.41
CA ASP A 91 24.16 -8.83 29.78
C ASP A 91 24.23 -10.32 30.13
N THR A 92 23.25 -11.10 29.69
CA THR A 92 23.14 -12.54 29.98
C THR A 92 23.76 -13.41 28.90
N ASN A 93 23.72 -12.99 27.63
CA ASN A 93 24.01 -13.88 26.50
C ASN A 93 25.33 -13.55 25.77
N GLY A 94 26.07 -12.53 26.23
CA GLY A 94 27.23 -12.00 25.51
C GLY A 94 26.86 -10.90 24.51
N ASP A 95 27.87 -10.25 23.94
CA ASP A 95 27.66 -9.12 23.04
C ASP A 95 27.09 -9.55 21.68
N PHE A 96 27.45 -10.74 21.22
CA PHE A 96 26.97 -11.34 19.99
C PHE A 96 26.87 -12.87 20.13
N ILE A 97 26.06 -13.47 19.27
CA ILE A 97 25.95 -14.93 19.15
C ILE A 97 26.84 -15.40 18.02
N GLN A 98 27.57 -16.48 18.26
CA GLN A 98 28.31 -17.19 17.23
C GLN A 98 27.58 -18.51 16.95
N TRP A 99 27.03 -18.66 15.74
CA TRP A 99 26.21 -19.82 15.35
C TRP A 99 26.85 -20.56 14.19
N GLU A 100 27.20 -21.84 14.40
CA GLU A 100 27.83 -22.69 13.39
C GLU A 100 26.96 -23.91 13.03
N ARG A 101 26.73 -24.08 11.73
CA ARG A 101 26.09 -25.26 11.15
C ARG A 101 27.06 -26.00 10.22
N ARG A 102 27.07 -27.34 10.31
CA ARG A 102 27.90 -28.19 9.44
C ARG A 102 27.11 -29.34 8.85
N TRP A 103 27.34 -29.59 7.57
CA TRP A 103 26.68 -30.66 6.80
C TRP A 103 27.71 -31.63 6.24
N ARG A 104 27.31 -32.90 6.17
CA ARG A 104 28.01 -34.00 5.51
C ARG A 104 27.05 -34.70 4.55
N ALA A 105 27.52 -35.78 3.90
CA ALA A 105 26.69 -36.57 2.99
C ALA A 105 25.42 -37.12 3.65
N GLU A 106 25.44 -37.35 4.97
CA GLU A 106 24.29 -37.84 5.74
C GLU A 106 23.32 -36.72 6.17
N GLY A 107 23.61 -35.45 5.86
CA GLY A 107 22.81 -34.29 6.24
C GLY A 107 23.48 -33.39 7.28
N LEU A 108 22.68 -32.68 8.07
CA LEU A 108 23.14 -31.76 9.12
C LEU A 108 23.74 -32.55 10.30
N VAL A 109 25.03 -32.36 10.57
CA VAL A 109 25.76 -33.09 11.64
C VAL A 109 26.13 -32.20 12.82
N HIS A 110 26.02 -30.89 12.67
CA HIS A 110 26.33 -29.91 13.72
C HIS A 110 25.42 -28.70 13.59
N ASP A 111 24.78 -28.31 14.68
CA ASP A 111 23.99 -27.10 14.80
C ASP A 111 24.10 -26.59 16.24
N GLN A 112 25.02 -25.65 16.48
CA GLN A 112 25.25 -25.09 17.81
C GLN A 112 25.53 -23.60 17.74
N TYR A 113 25.07 -22.87 18.75
CA TYR A 113 25.36 -21.46 18.94
C TYR A 113 25.78 -21.18 20.37
N GLU A 114 26.66 -20.21 20.52
CA GLU A 114 27.24 -19.80 21.81
C GLU A 114 27.35 -18.27 21.90
N GLY A 115 27.30 -17.76 23.13
CA GLY A 115 27.47 -16.35 23.40
C GLY A 115 28.94 -15.96 23.37
N ARG A 116 29.25 -14.76 22.87
CA ARG A 116 30.61 -14.22 22.85
C ARG A 116 30.64 -12.83 23.43
N ARG A 117 31.54 -12.58 24.39
CA ARG A 117 31.76 -11.26 25.00
C ARG A 117 33.13 -10.73 24.63
N ARG A 118 33.17 -9.47 24.22
CA ARG A 118 34.40 -8.73 23.92
C ARG A 118 34.99 -8.26 25.25
N VAL A 119 36.20 -8.70 25.54
CA VAL A 119 36.91 -8.35 26.78
C VAL A 119 38.20 -7.60 26.46
N ALA A 120 38.57 -6.64 27.31
CA ALA A 120 39.85 -5.96 27.19
C ALA A 120 40.97 -6.94 27.56
N GLY A 121 41.82 -7.26 26.59
CA GLY A 121 42.95 -8.17 26.77
C GLY A 121 44.08 -7.54 27.61
N PRO A 122 45.00 -8.36 28.13
CA PRO A 122 46.05 -7.93 29.08
C PRO A 122 47.02 -6.85 28.57
N ARG A 123 47.00 -6.54 27.27
CA ARG A 123 47.87 -5.55 26.59
C ARG A 123 47.10 -4.56 25.72
N GLY A 124 45.81 -4.35 26.00
CA GLY A 124 44.95 -3.43 25.22
C GLY A 124 44.44 -4.00 23.88
N GLY A 125 44.72 -5.27 23.57
CA GLY A 125 44.05 -5.97 22.46
C GLY A 125 42.65 -6.45 22.85
N ALA A 126 41.74 -6.66 21.90
CA ALA A 126 40.43 -7.24 22.18
C ALA A 126 40.55 -8.77 22.30
N GLY A 127 40.09 -9.34 23.41
CA GLY A 127 39.89 -10.77 23.62
C GLY A 127 38.42 -11.16 23.46
N LEU A 128 38.16 -12.46 23.27
CA LEU A 128 36.81 -13.02 23.21
C LEU A 128 36.64 -14.11 24.27
N GLU A 129 35.65 -13.93 25.12
CA GLU A 129 35.23 -14.92 26.11
C GLU A 129 33.99 -15.67 25.61
N VAL A 130 33.92 -16.98 25.87
CA VAL A 130 32.72 -17.79 25.63
C VAL A 130 31.75 -17.57 26.79
N VAL A 131 30.51 -17.20 26.47
CA VAL A 131 29.42 -17.06 27.44
C VAL A 131 28.45 -18.21 27.20
N ASP A 132 28.29 -19.06 28.22
CA ASP A 132 27.28 -20.12 28.20
C ASP A 132 25.87 -19.50 28.28
N ILE A 133 24.98 -19.92 27.40
CA ILE A 133 23.64 -19.34 27.28
C ILE A 133 22.68 -20.20 28.11
N PRO A 134 22.00 -19.64 29.13
CA PRO A 134 21.05 -20.41 29.92
C PRO A 134 19.88 -20.93 29.08
N ASP A 135 19.46 -22.19 29.27
CA ASP A 135 18.33 -22.82 28.54
C ASP A 135 17.02 -22.01 28.56
N ARG A 136 16.81 -21.22 29.63
CA ARG A 136 15.63 -20.37 29.81
C ARG A 136 15.78 -18.98 29.18
N SER A 137 16.87 -18.71 28.46
CA SER A 137 17.11 -17.41 27.86
C SER A 137 16.15 -17.12 26.72
N ASN A 138 15.64 -15.89 26.67
CA ASN A 138 14.79 -15.43 25.57
C ASN A 138 15.54 -15.32 24.24
N VAL A 139 16.88 -15.43 24.23
CA VAL A 139 17.67 -15.40 23.00
C VAL A 139 17.37 -16.60 22.10
N HIS A 140 17.02 -17.75 22.66
CA HIS A 140 16.63 -18.93 21.86
C HIS A 140 15.38 -18.65 21.03
N ALA A 141 14.39 -17.94 21.60
CA ALA A 141 13.20 -17.52 20.88
C ALA A 141 13.52 -16.42 19.86
N LEU A 142 14.41 -15.48 20.20
CA LEU A 142 14.88 -14.45 19.26
C LEU A 142 15.53 -15.06 18.01
N LEU A 143 16.39 -16.07 18.18
CA LEU A 143 17.05 -16.77 17.07
C LEU A 143 16.07 -17.56 16.21
N ARG A 144 15.05 -18.19 16.81
CA ARG A 144 13.96 -18.87 16.07
C ARG A 144 13.08 -17.89 15.28
N ASN A 145 13.00 -16.64 15.72
CA ASN A 145 12.18 -15.60 15.09
C ASN A 145 12.91 -14.84 13.96
N ILE A 146 14.07 -15.34 13.51
CA ILE A 146 14.74 -14.85 12.30
C ILE A 146 14.03 -15.42 11.08
N ASN A 147 13.48 -14.54 10.25
CA ASN A 147 12.84 -14.89 8.98
C ASN A 147 13.81 -14.47 7.87
N PHE A 148 14.48 -15.45 7.26
CA PHE A 148 15.31 -15.22 6.08
C PHE A 148 14.51 -15.50 4.81
N VAL A 149 14.40 -14.50 3.93
CA VAL A 149 13.73 -14.65 2.63
C VAL A 149 14.77 -14.60 1.52
N TYR A 150 14.81 -15.64 0.69
CA TYR A 150 15.66 -15.71 -0.48
C TYR A 150 14.85 -15.43 -1.75
N VAL A 151 15.26 -14.40 -2.50
CA VAL A 151 14.68 -14.05 -3.80
C VAL A 151 15.67 -14.45 -4.91
N PRO A 152 15.36 -15.46 -5.73
CA PRO A 152 16.25 -15.93 -6.79
C PRO A 152 16.36 -14.93 -7.96
N ALA A 153 17.38 -15.11 -8.80
CA ALA A 153 17.63 -14.26 -9.97
C ALA A 153 16.48 -14.38 -10.99
N ILE A 154 16.01 -15.61 -11.22
CA ILE A 154 14.84 -15.94 -12.04
C ILE A 154 13.63 -15.97 -11.11
N LYS A 155 12.65 -15.11 -11.37
CA LYS A 155 11.42 -14.96 -10.58
C LYS A 155 10.27 -15.54 -11.41
N ASP A 156 10.23 -16.86 -11.51
CA ASP A 156 9.22 -17.56 -12.30
C ASP A 156 7.85 -17.60 -11.61
N LEU A 157 6.87 -18.17 -12.31
CA LEU A 157 5.49 -18.30 -11.80
C LEU A 157 5.43 -19.14 -10.52
N GLU A 158 6.31 -20.12 -10.37
CA GLU A 158 6.38 -20.98 -9.18
C GLU A 158 6.79 -20.15 -7.95
N TYR A 159 7.85 -19.35 -8.07
CA TYR A 159 8.26 -18.43 -7.00
C TYR A 159 7.13 -17.44 -6.63
N PHE A 160 6.42 -16.88 -7.62
CA PHE A 160 5.29 -15.98 -7.32
C PHE A 160 4.11 -16.70 -6.66
N SER A 161 3.87 -17.97 -6.99
CA SER A 161 2.88 -18.79 -6.31
C SER A 161 3.26 -19.00 -4.84
N GLU A 162 4.51 -19.37 -4.56
CA GLU A 162 5.02 -19.53 -3.19
C GLU A 162 4.96 -18.22 -2.39
N LEU A 163 5.32 -17.10 -3.04
CA LEU A 163 5.25 -15.78 -2.43
C LEU A 163 3.80 -15.42 -2.04
N ARG A 164 2.83 -15.71 -2.91
CA ARG A 164 1.40 -15.50 -2.62
C ARG A 164 0.91 -16.38 -1.48
N ALA A 165 1.27 -17.66 -1.47
CA ALA A 165 0.94 -18.56 -0.36
C ALA A 165 1.49 -18.01 0.97
N SER A 166 2.71 -17.50 0.95
CA SER A 166 3.33 -16.91 2.15
C SER A 166 2.58 -15.67 2.66
N ILE A 167 1.95 -14.87 1.79
CA ILE A 167 1.09 -13.75 2.20
C ILE A 167 -0.12 -14.28 2.97
N TYR A 168 -0.76 -15.35 2.49
CA TYR A 168 -1.86 -15.98 3.18
C TYR A 168 -1.45 -16.45 4.57
N ASP A 169 -0.32 -17.14 4.70
CA ASP A 169 0.17 -17.61 6.00
C ASP A 169 0.29 -16.47 7.00
N VAL A 170 0.84 -15.33 6.59
CA VAL A 170 0.96 -14.14 7.44
C VAL A 170 -0.40 -13.54 7.75
N ILE A 171 -1.31 -13.45 6.79
CA ILE A 171 -2.67 -12.91 7.01
C ILE A 171 -3.46 -13.82 7.94
N ALA A 172 -3.40 -15.13 7.74
CA ALA A 172 -4.06 -16.13 8.57
C ALA A 172 -3.52 -16.09 10.00
N GLU A 173 -2.20 -15.96 10.17
CA GLU A 173 -1.56 -15.77 11.47
C GLU A 173 -2.05 -14.48 12.16
N VAL A 174 -2.22 -13.39 11.42
CA VAL A 174 -2.67 -12.08 11.93
C VAL A 174 -4.17 -12.04 12.25
N ALA A 175 -4.99 -12.62 11.39
CA ALA A 175 -6.44 -12.48 11.38
C ALA A 175 -7.17 -13.74 11.86
N ASP A 176 -6.48 -14.69 12.52
CA ASP A 176 -6.95 -16.06 12.82
C ASP A 176 -8.40 -16.15 13.33
N ARG A 177 -8.88 -15.18 14.14
CA ARG A 177 -10.31 -15.15 14.54
C ARG A 177 -11.25 -14.66 13.44
N GLN A 178 -11.02 -13.44 12.93
CA GLN A 178 -11.89 -12.83 11.93
C GLN A 178 -11.95 -13.67 10.65
N PHE A 179 -10.85 -14.33 10.30
CA PHE A 179 -10.74 -15.17 9.12
C PHE A 179 -11.40 -16.55 9.30
N ARG A 180 -11.35 -17.14 10.50
CA ARG A 180 -12.11 -18.36 10.82
C ARG A 180 -13.61 -18.09 10.81
N ASP A 181 -14.03 -16.95 11.35
CA ASP A 181 -15.44 -16.57 11.38
C ASP A 181 -15.99 -16.39 9.94
N SER A 182 -15.27 -15.67 9.08
CA SER A 182 -15.66 -15.51 7.67
C SER A 182 -15.61 -16.81 6.86
N SER A 183 -14.63 -17.69 7.15
CA SER A 183 -14.56 -19.01 6.52
C SER A 183 -15.77 -19.86 6.90
N HIS A 184 -16.19 -19.83 8.17
CA HIS A 184 -17.42 -20.53 8.60
C HIS A 184 -18.68 -19.95 7.96
N GLU A 185 -18.79 -18.62 7.81
CA GLU A 185 -19.90 -18.01 7.08
C GLU A 185 -19.93 -18.44 5.60
N PHE A 186 -18.77 -18.48 4.96
CA PHE A 186 -18.63 -18.95 3.58
C PHE A 186 -18.97 -20.45 3.44
N GLU A 187 -18.48 -21.31 4.36
CA GLU A 187 -18.84 -22.73 4.43
C GLU A 187 -20.35 -22.95 4.56
N ASN A 188 -21.01 -22.16 5.39
CA ASN A 188 -22.45 -22.25 5.61
C ASN A 188 -23.21 -21.84 4.34
N SER A 189 -22.80 -20.75 3.68
CA SER A 189 -23.41 -20.30 2.43
C SER A 189 -23.30 -21.35 1.30
N ILE A 190 -22.14 -21.99 1.15
CA ILE A 190 -21.95 -23.08 0.17
C ILE A 190 -22.75 -24.33 0.57
N SER A 191 -22.80 -24.66 1.86
CA SER A 191 -23.58 -25.80 2.35
C SER A 191 -25.07 -25.62 2.08
N ASP A 192 -25.60 -24.41 2.26
CA ASP A 192 -27.00 -24.08 2.00
C ASP A 192 -27.32 -24.20 0.50
N GLN A 193 -26.44 -23.71 -0.38
CA GLN A 193 -26.62 -23.83 -1.83
C GLN A 193 -26.50 -25.27 -2.36
N LEU A 194 -25.71 -26.12 -1.70
CA LEU A 194 -25.50 -27.52 -2.09
C LEU A 194 -26.33 -28.53 -1.27
N GLY A 195 -27.25 -28.04 -0.44
CA GLY A 195 -28.13 -28.85 0.42
C GLY A 195 -28.99 -29.83 -0.38
N ASP A 196 -29.52 -29.40 -1.53
CA ASP A 196 -30.34 -30.25 -2.39
C ASP A 196 -29.53 -31.40 -3.00
N LEU A 197 -28.31 -31.12 -3.45
CA LEU A 197 -27.40 -32.12 -4.03
C LEU A 197 -26.99 -33.16 -2.98
N THR A 198 -26.58 -32.72 -1.80
CA THR A 198 -26.18 -33.61 -0.69
C THR A 198 -27.35 -34.45 -0.19
N THR A 199 -28.57 -33.90 -0.18
CA THR A 199 -29.81 -34.63 0.13
C THR A 199 -30.10 -35.73 -0.90
N GLN A 200 -29.97 -35.41 -2.20
CA GLN A 200 -30.17 -36.40 -3.27
C GLN A 200 -29.12 -37.52 -3.25
N ILE A 201 -27.84 -37.18 -3.01
CA ILE A 201 -26.76 -38.16 -2.85
C ILE A 201 -27.04 -39.08 -1.66
N THR A 202 -27.47 -38.51 -0.52
CA THR A 202 -27.82 -39.29 0.67
C THR A 202 -29.00 -40.22 0.42
N ALA A 203 -30.02 -39.76 -0.31
CA ALA A 203 -31.18 -40.57 -0.64
C ALA A 203 -30.85 -41.72 -1.62
N SER A 204 -29.94 -41.48 -2.57
CA SER A 204 -29.57 -42.46 -3.61
C SER A 204 -28.54 -43.49 -3.14
N LEU A 205 -27.55 -43.05 -2.36
CA LEU A 205 -26.41 -43.88 -1.93
C LEU A 205 -26.46 -44.29 -0.45
N GLY A 206 -27.37 -43.72 0.34
CA GLY A 206 -27.48 -43.99 1.79
C GLY A 206 -26.33 -43.39 2.62
N LEU A 207 -25.45 -42.60 2.01
CA LEU A 207 -24.28 -42.01 2.65
C LEU A 207 -24.58 -40.56 3.06
N ARG A 208 -24.45 -40.23 4.35
CA ARG A 208 -24.51 -38.84 4.81
C ARG A 208 -23.23 -38.12 4.38
N SER A 209 -23.33 -37.38 3.28
CA SER A 209 -22.23 -36.56 2.77
C SER A 209 -22.36 -35.13 3.27
N ARG A 210 -21.31 -34.61 3.90
CA ARG A 210 -21.15 -33.18 4.21
C ARG A 210 -19.97 -32.65 3.42
N LEU A 211 -20.16 -31.53 2.73
CA LEU A 211 -19.05 -30.73 2.20
C LEU A 211 -18.42 -29.94 3.34
N ALA A 212 -17.09 -29.94 3.40
CA ALA A 212 -16.31 -29.12 4.30
C ALA A 212 -15.22 -28.44 3.46
N LEU A 213 -14.92 -27.19 3.76
CA LEU A 213 -13.75 -26.56 3.14
C LEU A 213 -12.48 -27.17 3.73
N PRO A 214 -11.38 -27.18 2.97
CA PRO A 214 -10.07 -27.46 3.52
C PRO A 214 -9.79 -26.51 4.69
N LYS A 215 -9.17 -27.04 5.76
CA LYS A 215 -8.73 -26.21 6.90
C LYS A 215 -7.63 -25.20 6.52
N ASP A 216 -6.95 -25.47 5.41
CA ASP A 216 -5.93 -24.61 4.84
C ASP A 216 -6.40 -24.10 3.48
N LEU A 217 -6.62 -22.79 3.39
CA LEU A 217 -7.04 -22.10 2.18
C LEU A 217 -5.86 -21.49 1.42
N SER A 218 -4.62 -21.79 1.82
CA SER A 218 -3.39 -21.37 1.11
C SER A 218 -3.49 -21.61 -0.40
N HIS A 219 -3.98 -22.77 -0.81
CA HIS A 219 -4.21 -23.13 -2.22
C HIS A 219 -5.23 -22.27 -2.98
N ILE A 220 -6.20 -21.67 -2.28
CA ILE A 220 -7.12 -20.70 -2.90
C ILE A 220 -6.38 -19.37 -3.10
N PHE A 221 -5.51 -19.00 -2.17
CA PHE A 221 -4.72 -17.76 -2.24
C PHE A 221 -3.54 -17.84 -3.21
N GLU A 222 -3.00 -19.04 -3.48
CA GLU A 222 -2.10 -19.27 -4.61
C GLU A 222 -2.73 -18.81 -5.94
N SER A 223 -4.07 -18.90 -6.05
CA SER A 223 -4.82 -18.45 -7.23
C SER A 223 -5.30 -16.99 -7.17
N LEU A 224 -5.13 -16.30 -6.03
CA LEU A 224 -5.53 -14.90 -5.89
C LEU A 224 -4.60 -14.00 -6.70
N ASP A 225 -5.21 -13.01 -7.34
CA ASP A 225 -4.53 -12.16 -8.30
C ASP A 225 -4.57 -10.70 -7.86
N PHE A 226 -3.47 -9.99 -8.08
CA PHE A 226 -3.39 -8.57 -7.78
C PHE A 226 -3.82 -7.79 -9.03
N LEU A 227 -5.05 -7.30 -8.98
CA LEU A 227 -5.63 -6.50 -10.05
C LEU A 227 -5.28 -5.01 -9.83
N SER A 228 -5.06 -4.29 -10.92
CA SER A 228 -4.78 -2.85 -10.89
C SER A 228 -6.06 -2.05 -11.04
N GLU A 229 -6.12 -0.87 -10.44
CA GLU A 229 -7.29 0.00 -10.58
C GLU A 229 -7.56 0.32 -12.06
N GLY A 230 -8.80 0.07 -12.51
CA GLY A 230 -9.31 0.41 -13.84
C GLY A 230 -9.17 -0.67 -14.91
N GLN A 231 -8.30 -1.68 -14.73
CA GLN A 231 -8.20 -2.85 -15.61
C GLN A 231 -7.84 -4.08 -14.79
N ASP A 232 -8.71 -5.11 -14.79
CA ASP A 232 -8.53 -6.40 -14.12
C ASP A 232 -7.41 -7.24 -14.78
N ILE A 233 -6.20 -6.68 -14.92
CA ILE A 233 -5.03 -7.36 -15.46
C ILE A 233 -4.24 -7.96 -14.29
N SER A 234 -4.26 -9.28 -14.27
CA SER A 234 -3.41 -10.17 -13.46
C SER A 234 -1.95 -9.72 -13.37
N LEU A 235 -1.32 -9.86 -12.20
CA LEU A 235 0.14 -9.72 -12.09
C LEU A 235 0.87 -10.76 -12.94
N ASP A 236 0.32 -11.98 -13.07
CA ASP A 236 0.91 -13.06 -13.86
C ASP A 236 0.95 -12.70 -15.36
N ALA A 237 0.00 -11.89 -15.83
CA ALA A 237 -0.06 -11.37 -17.19
C ALA A 237 0.80 -10.12 -17.44
N ARG A 238 1.46 -9.56 -16.42
CA ARG A 238 2.34 -8.38 -16.57
C ARG A 238 3.76 -8.77 -16.94
N GLY A 239 4.47 -7.82 -17.54
CA GLY A 239 5.89 -7.98 -17.83
C GLY A 239 6.73 -8.16 -16.56
N ASP A 240 7.81 -8.93 -16.66
CA ASP A 240 8.65 -9.33 -15.53
C ASP A 240 9.24 -8.14 -14.75
N GLY A 241 9.51 -7.02 -15.41
CA GLY A 241 9.99 -5.81 -14.73
C GLY A 241 8.96 -5.24 -13.75
N ILE A 242 7.66 -5.31 -14.06
CA ILE A 242 6.61 -4.90 -13.12
C ILE A 242 6.54 -5.88 -11.96
N LYS A 243 6.56 -7.19 -12.25
CA LYS A 243 6.53 -8.25 -11.24
C LYS A 243 7.69 -8.12 -10.24
N ALA A 244 8.90 -7.90 -10.74
CA ALA A 244 10.10 -7.72 -9.91
C ALA A 244 9.98 -6.55 -8.93
N ARG A 245 9.35 -5.43 -9.33
CA ARG A 245 9.13 -4.27 -8.45
C ARG A 245 8.12 -4.52 -7.33
N HIS A 246 7.21 -5.48 -7.49
CA HIS A 246 6.22 -5.80 -6.46
C HIS A 246 6.80 -6.67 -5.35
N ILE A 247 7.82 -7.49 -5.64
CA ILE A 247 8.39 -8.43 -4.66
C ILE A 247 8.84 -7.72 -3.37
N PRO A 248 9.71 -6.68 -3.40
CA PRO A 248 10.16 -6.05 -2.17
C PRO A 248 9.02 -5.40 -1.36
N LEU A 249 8.02 -4.85 -2.04
CA LEU A 249 6.83 -4.26 -1.40
C LEU A 249 5.98 -5.32 -0.69
N ILE A 250 5.79 -6.48 -1.33
CA ILE A 250 5.10 -7.63 -0.73
C ILE A 250 5.87 -8.12 0.50
N LEU A 251 7.19 -8.28 0.39
CA LEU A 251 8.03 -8.70 1.51
C LEU A 251 7.97 -7.70 2.68
N LYS A 252 7.97 -6.40 2.37
CA LYS A 252 7.81 -5.34 3.38
C LYS A 252 6.46 -5.43 4.06
N PHE A 253 5.37 -5.58 3.29
CA PHE A 253 4.02 -5.75 3.81
C PHE A 253 3.94 -6.96 4.76
N MET A 254 4.48 -8.11 4.36
CA MET A 254 4.52 -9.31 5.21
C MET A 254 5.29 -9.06 6.51
N ALA A 255 6.45 -8.40 6.43
CA ALA A 255 7.26 -8.07 7.59
C ALA A 255 6.50 -7.15 8.57
N ASP A 256 5.81 -6.13 8.06
CA ASP A 256 5.03 -5.19 8.87
C ASP A 256 3.82 -5.86 9.52
N LYS A 257 3.10 -6.72 8.78
CA LYS A 257 1.96 -7.47 9.30
C LYS A 257 2.39 -8.44 10.40
N LYS A 258 3.44 -9.22 10.19
CA LYS A 258 3.95 -10.13 11.21
C LYS A 258 4.53 -9.38 12.42
N ARG A 259 5.02 -8.15 12.24
CA ARG A 259 5.39 -7.28 13.37
C ARG A 259 4.17 -6.79 14.14
N SER A 260 3.04 -6.50 13.48
CA SER A 260 1.82 -6.05 14.16
C SER A 260 1.26 -7.07 15.16
N LEU A 261 1.61 -8.35 15.00
CA LEU A 261 1.31 -9.42 15.96
C LEU A 261 2.11 -9.35 17.26
N GLN A 262 3.16 -8.53 17.33
CA GLN A 262 4.00 -8.46 18.52
C GLN A 262 3.23 -7.79 19.67
N VAL A 263 2.77 -8.62 20.59
CA VAL A 263 2.22 -8.18 21.88
C VAL A 263 3.34 -7.60 22.74
N ARG A 264 3.01 -6.63 23.59
CA ARG A 264 3.96 -6.00 24.52
C ARG A 264 4.64 -7.06 25.41
N GLY A 265 5.94 -7.28 25.20
CA GLY A 265 6.75 -8.28 25.91
C GLY A 265 7.11 -9.55 25.11
N ALA A 266 6.54 -9.75 23.91
CA ALA A 266 6.94 -10.82 23.01
C ALA A 266 8.30 -10.54 22.33
N GLN A 267 9.02 -11.61 21.96
CA GLN A 267 10.33 -11.49 21.30
C GLN A 267 10.15 -10.97 19.86
N PRO A 268 10.98 -10.00 19.43
CA PRO A 268 10.82 -9.40 18.12
C PRO A 268 11.19 -10.38 17.00
N HIS A 269 10.47 -10.27 15.88
CA HIS A 269 10.82 -10.87 14.60
C HIS A 269 11.89 -10.06 13.89
N THR A 270 12.91 -10.76 13.42
CA THR A 270 13.97 -10.22 12.57
C THR A 270 13.69 -10.66 11.13
N PHE A 271 13.82 -9.73 10.18
CA PHE A 271 13.62 -9.99 8.75
C PHE A 271 14.92 -9.72 8.01
N ILE A 272 15.46 -10.74 7.37
CA ILE A 272 16.69 -10.68 6.57
C ILE A 272 16.36 -11.12 5.16
N TRP A 273 16.75 -10.35 4.15
CA TRP A 273 16.47 -10.67 2.75
C TRP A 273 17.77 -10.95 2.00
N GLY A 274 17.81 -12.01 1.20
CA GLY A 274 18.85 -12.27 0.22
C GLY A 274 18.25 -12.16 -1.18
N TYR A 275 18.60 -11.12 -1.93
CA TYR A 275 18.03 -10.82 -3.24
C TYR A 275 19.07 -10.98 -4.35
N GLU A 276 18.77 -11.82 -5.34
CA GLU A 276 19.62 -12.01 -6.51
C GLU A 276 19.19 -11.14 -7.70
N GLU A 277 20.18 -10.44 -8.26
CA GLU A 277 20.11 -9.65 -9.49
C GLU A 277 18.84 -8.78 -9.55
N PRO A 278 18.67 -7.80 -8.64
CA PRO A 278 17.51 -6.91 -8.61
C PRO A 278 17.31 -6.12 -9.90
N GLU A 279 18.36 -5.88 -10.67
CA GLU A 279 18.31 -5.22 -11.98
C GLU A 279 17.67 -6.07 -13.11
N ASN A 280 17.50 -7.38 -12.92
CA ASN A 280 17.02 -8.25 -14.00
C ASN A 280 15.66 -7.77 -14.51
N ASN A 281 15.56 -7.60 -15.83
CA ASN A 281 14.36 -7.19 -16.56
C ASN A 281 13.86 -5.77 -16.21
N LEU A 282 14.70 -4.91 -15.62
CA LEU A 282 14.39 -3.52 -15.28
C LEU A 282 15.10 -2.51 -16.19
N GLU A 283 14.43 -1.40 -16.48
CA GLU A 283 15.04 -0.21 -17.06
C GLU A 283 15.87 0.54 -16.00
N LEU A 284 16.83 1.37 -16.41
CA LEU A 284 17.70 2.12 -15.50
C LEU A 284 16.93 2.98 -14.49
N SER A 285 15.86 3.64 -14.93
CA SER A 285 14.95 4.43 -14.06
C SER A 285 14.38 3.58 -12.92
N SER A 286 13.88 2.39 -13.26
CA SER A 286 13.31 1.43 -12.32
C SER A 286 14.37 0.81 -11.40
N CYS A 287 15.60 0.59 -11.89
CA CYS A 287 16.72 0.17 -11.05
C CYS A 287 17.05 1.23 -9.99
N VAL A 288 17.05 2.52 -10.39
CA VAL A 288 17.31 3.64 -9.49
C VAL A 288 16.24 3.73 -8.40
N GLU A 289 14.97 3.65 -8.77
CA GLU A 289 13.85 3.62 -7.83
C GLU A 289 13.93 2.41 -6.88
N LEU A 290 14.24 1.22 -7.41
CA LEU A 290 14.36 0.01 -6.59
C LEU A 290 15.54 0.08 -5.62
N ALA A 291 16.67 0.66 -6.04
CA ALA A 291 17.83 0.87 -5.19
C ALA A 291 17.52 1.82 -4.02
N ASP A 292 16.73 2.87 -4.26
CA ASP A 292 16.24 3.77 -3.21
C ASP A 292 15.24 3.08 -2.29
N GLN A 293 14.34 2.24 -2.82
CA GLN A 293 13.41 1.45 -1.99
C GLN A 293 14.15 0.53 -1.01
N PHE A 294 15.22 -0.16 -1.45
CA PHE A 294 16.02 -0.98 -0.54
C PHE A 294 16.71 -0.14 0.55
N TRP A 295 17.12 1.08 0.22
CA TRP A 295 17.65 2.02 1.19
C TRP A 295 16.61 2.41 2.23
N ASP A 296 15.37 2.69 1.83
CA ASP A 296 14.31 3.08 2.77
C ASP A 296 13.90 1.90 3.67
N PHE A 297 13.82 0.69 3.12
CA PHE A 297 13.39 -0.50 3.87
C PHE A 297 14.30 -0.86 5.05
N ILE A 298 15.61 -0.60 4.97
CA ILE A 298 16.55 -0.87 6.07
C ILE A 298 16.39 0.10 7.26
N ASP A 299 15.69 1.22 7.06
CA ASP A 299 15.31 2.16 8.11
C ASP A 299 13.87 1.90 8.59
N GLU A 300 13.01 1.35 7.73
CA GLU A 300 11.61 1.04 8.02
C GLU A 300 11.35 -0.40 8.48
N GLY A 301 12.34 -1.04 9.10
CA GLY A 301 12.11 -2.29 9.83
C GLY A 301 12.59 -3.57 9.16
N VAL A 302 13.10 -3.54 7.94
CA VAL A 302 13.88 -4.68 7.44
C VAL A 302 15.21 -4.67 8.18
N SER A 303 15.57 -5.80 8.80
CA SER A 303 16.74 -5.83 9.69
C SER A 303 18.04 -5.82 8.88
N GLN A 304 18.06 -6.55 7.77
CA GLN A 304 19.21 -6.64 6.90
C GLN A 304 18.83 -7.10 5.48
N VAL A 305 19.53 -6.59 4.47
CA VAL A 305 19.35 -6.97 3.07
C VAL A 305 20.71 -7.32 2.47
N PHE A 306 20.80 -8.43 1.76
CA PHE A 306 21.94 -8.85 0.98
C PHE A 306 21.56 -8.85 -0.49
N LEU A 307 22.29 -8.11 -1.32
CA LEU A 307 22.06 -8.03 -2.76
C LEU A 307 23.21 -8.67 -3.50
N THR A 308 22.95 -9.39 -4.57
CA THR A 308 23.96 -9.70 -5.60
C THR A 308 23.62 -8.93 -6.86
N THR A 309 24.61 -8.32 -7.49
CA THR A 309 24.39 -7.41 -8.61
C THR A 309 25.62 -7.25 -9.48
N HIS A 310 25.41 -6.87 -10.72
CA HIS A 310 26.42 -6.36 -11.65
C HIS A 310 26.21 -4.88 -11.97
N SER A 311 25.05 -4.34 -11.63
CA SER A 311 24.63 -2.98 -11.97
C SER A 311 25.31 -1.93 -11.09
N PRO A 312 25.89 -0.88 -11.70
CA PRO A 312 26.45 0.24 -10.95
C PRO A 312 25.47 0.97 -10.05
N VAL A 313 24.18 0.95 -10.39
CA VAL A 313 23.13 1.59 -9.60
C VAL A 313 23.11 1.08 -8.16
N PHE A 314 23.22 -0.23 -7.97
CA PHE A 314 23.13 -0.84 -6.65
C PHE A 314 24.45 -0.75 -5.89
N TYR A 315 25.60 -0.99 -6.54
CA TYR A 315 26.86 -0.87 -5.82
C TYR A 315 27.20 0.59 -5.51
N ASN A 316 26.83 1.58 -6.32
CA ASN A 316 27.06 3.01 -6.00
C ASN A 316 26.31 3.49 -4.74
N LEU A 317 25.32 2.75 -4.24
CA LEU A 317 24.58 3.11 -3.02
C LEU A 317 25.49 3.36 -1.81
N HIS A 318 26.60 2.63 -1.67
CA HIS A 318 27.55 2.85 -0.57
C HIS A 318 28.23 4.24 -0.62
N ARG A 319 28.27 4.89 -1.79
CA ARG A 319 28.86 6.23 -1.95
C ARG A 319 27.97 7.34 -1.38
N LYS A 320 26.67 7.04 -1.15
CA LYS A 320 25.70 8.00 -0.63
C LYS A 320 25.76 8.17 0.90
N GLN A 321 26.60 7.41 1.59
CA GLN A 321 26.61 7.41 3.06
C GLN A 321 27.55 8.48 3.60
N GLU A 322 27.11 9.21 4.62
CA GLU A 322 27.98 10.09 5.42
C GLU A 322 28.62 9.28 6.56
N GLU A 323 29.92 9.50 6.82
CA GLU A 323 30.60 8.94 8.00
C GLU A 323 30.01 9.57 9.27
N PRO A 324 29.75 8.80 10.36
CA PRO A 324 30.52 7.63 10.80
C PRO A 324 29.79 6.27 10.83
N GLU A 325 28.50 6.19 10.50
CA GLU A 325 27.74 4.92 10.53
C GLU A 325 27.64 4.30 9.13
N ARG A 326 28.55 3.40 8.77
CA ARG A 326 28.49 2.64 7.51
C ARG A 326 27.33 1.63 7.54
N ARG A 327 26.17 2.06 7.04
CA ARG A 327 24.95 1.22 6.91
C ARG A 327 25.01 0.28 5.69
N ILE A 328 25.83 0.60 4.70
CA ILE A 328 26.02 -0.19 3.48
C ILE A 328 27.48 -0.64 3.38
N THR A 329 27.65 -1.90 3.03
CA THR A 329 28.94 -2.45 2.65
C THR A 329 28.89 -2.96 1.21
N CYS A 330 29.97 -2.71 0.47
CA CYS A 330 30.17 -3.29 -0.85
C CYS A 330 31.27 -4.36 -0.74
N HIS A 331 31.01 -5.55 -1.28
CA HIS A 331 31.93 -6.67 -1.27
C HIS A 331 32.16 -7.13 -2.70
N HIS A 332 33.38 -6.95 -3.21
CA HIS A 332 33.77 -7.50 -4.49
C HIS A 332 34.09 -8.99 -4.35
N ILE A 333 33.30 -9.83 -5.02
CA ILE A 333 33.42 -11.27 -5.07
C ILE A 333 34.08 -11.66 -6.38
N PHE A 334 35.22 -12.34 -6.30
CA PHE A 334 35.99 -12.75 -7.47
C PHE A 334 36.62 -14.12 -7.28
N ARG A 335 37.18 -14.64 -8.37
CA ARG A 335 37.87 -15.93 -8.43
C ARG A 335 39.04 -15.79 -9.41
N GLU A 336 40.27 -15.98 -8.93
CA GLU A 336 41.48 -15.85 -9.74
C GLU A 336 41.77 -17.13 -10.52
N ALA A 337 41.82 -18.27 -9.82
CA ALA A 337 41.85 -19.60 -10.41
C ALA A 337 40.72 -20.49 -9.88
N GLU A 338 40.46 -21.58 -10.59
CA GLU A 338 39.38 -22.47 -10.19
C GLU A 338 39.58 -23.09 -8.79
N GLU A 339 40.81 -23.43 -8.46
CA GLU A 339 41.22 -24.15 -7.24
C GLU A 339 41.24 -23.28 -5.97
N ASP A 340 41.41 -21.97 -6.16
CA ASP A 340 41.44 -20.98 -5.06
C ASP A 340 40.03 -20.79 -4.46
N GLY A 341 39.01 -21.06 -5.28
CA GLY A 341 37.62 -20.82 -4.93
C GLY A 341 37.27 -19.33 -4.85
N THR A 342 36.06 -19.04 -4.38
CA THR A 342 35.55 -17.67 -4.24
C THR A 342 36.32 -16.89 -3.17
N GLN A 343 36.75 -15.68 -3.53
CA GLN A 343 37.44 -14.71 -2.67
C GLN A 343 36.65 -13.40 -2.58
N GLN A 344 37.00 -12.55 -1.61
CA GLN A 344 36.38 -11.24 -1.41
C GLN A 344 37.39 -10.13 -1.15
N ALA A 345 37.09 -8.92 -1.66
CA ALA A 345 37.77 -7.68 -1.33
C ALA A 345 36.76 -6.58 -0.98
N THR A 346 37.10 -5.73 0.01
CA THR A 346 36.25 -4.62 0.48
C THR A 346 36.76 -3.26 -0.02
N GLU A 347 38.03 -3.18 -0.43
CA GLU A 347 38.64 -1.93 -0.88
C GLU A 347 38.17 -1.56 -2.29
N LEU A 348 37.50 -0.42 -2.39
CA LEU A 348 36.83 0.07 -3.59
C LEU A 348 37.77 0.63 -4.66
N GLY A 349 39.01 1.00 -4.29
CA GLY A 349 40.00 1.55 -5.22
C GLY A 349 40.34 0.58 -6.36
N ASP A 350 40.31 -0.72 -6.07
CA ASP A 350 40.57 -1.81 -7.04
C ASP A 350 39.29 -2.33 -7.70
N LEU A 351 38.11 -1.89 -7.26
CA LEU A 351 36.84 -2.47 -7.66
C LEU A 351 36.52 -2.12 -9.12
N ASP A 352 36.75 -0.87 -9.51
CA ASP A 352 36.63 -0.45 -10.91
C ASP A 352 37.64 -1.24 -11.78
N ASP A 353 38.91 -1.37 -11.40
CA ASP A 353 39.91 -2.11 -12.20
C ASP A 353 39.57 -3.62 -12.38
N ARG A 354 38.94 -4.25 -11.38
CA ARG A 354 38.58 -5.69 -11.41
C ARG A 354 37.21 -5.97 -12.03
N MET A 355 36.33 -4.98 -12.12
CA MET A 355 34.99 -5.07 -12.69
C MET A 355 34.97 -5.20 -14.23
N GLY A 356 36.14 -5.13 -14.88
CA GLY A 356 36.25 -5.27 -16.32
C GLY A 356 35.65 -4.07 -17.06
N THR A 357 34.83 -4.30 -18.08
CA THR A 357 34.28 -3.21 -18.92
C THR A 357 33.28 -2.31 -18.20
N THR A 358 32.65 -2.78 -17.11
CA THR A 358 31.66 -2.00 -16.35
C THR A 358 32.29 -0.75 -15.71
N ALA A 359 33.56 -0.84 -15.35
CA ALA A 359 34.35 0.27 -14.80
C ALA A 359 34.43 1.47 -15.74
N LEU A 360 34.51 1.20 -17.05
CA LEU A 360 34.62 2.22 -18.08
C LEU A 360 33.37 3.11 -18.17
N PHE A 361 32.21 2.55 -17.82
CA PHE A 361 30.91 3.23 -17.91
C PHE A 361 30.34 3.63 -16.56
N ALA A 362 30.94 3.22 -15.44
CA ALA A 362 30.47 3.57 -14.09
C ALA A 362 30.33 5.09 -13.84
N PRO A 363 31.27 5.96 -14.27
CA PRO A 363 31.09 7.41 -14.15
C PRO A 363 29.91 7.93 -14.99
N MET A 364 29.73 7.38 -16.20
CA MET A 364 28.60 7.76 -17.08
C MET A 364 27.26 7.33 -16.48
N ILE A 365 27.21 6.14 -15.87
CA ILE A 365 26.01 5.64 -15.20
C ILE A 365 25.69 6.51 -13.97
N THR A 366 26.70 6.93 -13.21
CA THR A 366 26.52 7.87 -12.09
C THR A 366 25.90 9.20 -12.57
N GLU A 367 26.38 9.75 -13.69
CA GLU A 367 25.80 10.98 -14.26
C GLU A 367 24.35 10.77 -14.77
N LEU A 368 24.06 9.60 -15.35
CA LEU A 368 22.72 9.24 -15.78
C LEU A 368 21.79 9.04 -14.58
N GLU A 369 22.23 8.40 -13.50
CA GLU A 369 21.50 8.27 -12.25
C GLU A 369 21.09 9.64 -11.70
N ASP A 370 22.03 10.59 -11.63
CA ASP A 370 21.76 11.95 -11.17
C ASP A 370 20.72 12.67 -12.04
N LYS A 371 20.80 12.49 -13.37
CA LYS A 371 19.81 13.05 -14.31
C LYS A 371 18.43 12.42 -14.13
N VAL A 372 18.36 11.10 -13.97
CA VAL A 372 17.12 10.36 -13.73
C VAL A 372 16.49 10.84 -12.43
N ARG A 373 17.26 10.93 -11.34
CA ARG A 373 16.79 11.41 -10.03
C ARG A 373 16.24 12.82 -10.09
N ARG A 374 16.94 13.75 -10.74
CA ARG A 374 16.46 15.13 -10.92
C ARG A 374 15.17 15.20 -11.72
N LYS A 375 15.05 14.41 -12.80
CA LYS A 375 13.85 14.34 -13.61
C LYS A 375 12.67 13.79 -12.81
N GLU A 376 12.92 12.75 -12.02
CA GLU A 376 11.90 12.12 -11.19
C GLU A 376 11.42 13.05 -10.08
N GLN A 377 12.35 13.73 -9.38
CA GLN A 377 11.98 14.74 -8.39
C GLN A 377 11.16 15.87 -9.01
N ALA A 378 11.57 16.38 -10.18
CA ALA A 378 10.79 17.40 -10.88
C ALA A 378 9.39 16.90 -11.26
N ARG A 379 9.23 15.62 -11.63
CA ARG A 379 7.93 15.01 -11.90
C ARG A 379 7.07 14.96 -10.64
N ILE A 380 7.63 14.49 -9.53
CA ILE A 380 6.94 14.43 -8.22
C ILE A 380 6.53 15.83 -7.78
N ASP A 381 7.41 16.81 -7.88
CA ASP A 381 7.13 18.21 -7.51
C ASP A 381 6.00 18.77 -8.38
N VAL A 382 6.03 18.51 -9.69
CA VAL A 382 4.94 18.89 -10.62
C VAL A 382 3.63 18.20 -10.25
N GLU A 383 3.65 16.93 -9.89
CA GLU A 383 2.45 16.18 -9.50
C GLU A 383 1.88 16.68 -8.16
N GLN A 384 2.73 16.95 -7.17
CA GLN A 384 2.34 17.55 -5.90
C GLN A 384 1.80 18.97 -6.09
N LEU A 385 2.45 19.79 -6.94
CA LEU A 385 1.95 21.11 -7.32
C LEU A 385 0.60 20.99 -8.05
N ALA A 386 0.43 20.01 -8.93
CA ALA A 386 -0.83 19.77 -9.61
C ALA A 386 -1.93 19.39 -8.61
N GLN A 387 -1.66 18.46 -7.69
CA GLN A 387 -2.60 18.08 -6.63
C GLN A 387 -2.93 19.24 -5.68
N ALA A 388 -1.94 20.03 -5.27
CA ALA A 388 -2.12 21.19 -4.41
C ALA A 388 -2.93 22.30 -5.11
N ASN A 389 -2.82 22.41 -6.43
CA ASN A 389 -3.56 23.38 -7.24
C ASN A 389 -4.94 22.87 -7.71
N ARG A 390 -5.34 21.64 -7.35
CA ARG A 390 -6.70 21.17 -7.65
C ARG A 390 -7.72 21.90 -6.80
N ARG A 391 -8.79 22.32 -7.45
CA ARG A 391 -9.92 22.99 -6.82
C ARG A 391 -10.73 21.94 -6.07
N LYS A 392 -11.29 22.29 -4.92
CA LYS A 392 -12.06 21.34 -4.09
C LYS A 392 -13.54 21.64 -4.14
N VAL A 393 -14.36 20.59 -4.24
CA VAL A 393 -15.81 20.66 -4.04
C VAL A 393 -16.21 19.68 -2.94
N PHE A 394 -16.72 20.20 -1.83
CA PHE A 394 -17.20 19.40 -0.70
C PHE A 394 -18.69 19.10 -0.85
N VAL A 395 -19.08 17.84 -0.67
CA VAL A 395 -20.47 17.37 -0.79
C VAL A 395 -20.89 16.58 0.45
N GLU A 396 -22.20 16.46 0.66
CA GLU A 396 -22.76 15.85 1.87
C GLU A 396 -22.46 14.35 1.98
N GLY A 397 -22.63 13.55 0.92
CA GLY A 397 -22.39 12.11 0.97
C GLY A 397 -21.83 11.48 -0.30
N ASP A 398 -21.60 10.17 -0.23
CA ASP A 398 -20.98 9.36 -1.29
C ASP A 398 -21.83 9.33 -2.58
N SER A 399 -23.16 9.40 -2.46
CA SER A 399 -24.08 9.52 -3.60
C SER A 399 -23.92 10.84 -4.34
N ASP A 400 -23.77 11.94 -3.60
CA ASP A 400 -23.57 13.28 -4.17
C ASP A 400 -22.24 13.35 -4.88
N GLN A 401 -21.20 12.77 -4.28
CA GLN A 401 -19.86 12.71 -4.88
C GLN A 401 -19.90 12.02 -6.23
N LEU A 402 -20.58 10.88 -6.33
CA LEU A 402 -20.63 10.09 -7.55
C LEU A 402 -21.37 10.80 -8.68
N ILE A 403 -22.54 11.39 -8.38
CA ILE A 403 -23.33 12.15 -9.36
C ILE A 403 -22.61 13.44 -9.77
N LEU A 404 -21.99 14.15 -8.82
CA LEU A 404 -21.28 15.39 -9.12
C LEU A 404 -20.03 15.15 -9.97
N ARG A 405 -19.26 14.09 -9.71
CA ARG A 405 -18.13 13.70 -10.57
C ARG A 405 -18.59 13.40 -12.00
N LYS A 406 -19.70 12.67 -12.15
CA LYS A 406 -20.28 12.40 -13.47
C LYS A 406 -20.76 13.69 -14.14
N ALA A 407 -21.42 14.57 -13.40
CA ALA A 407 -21.89 15.85 -13.91
C ALA A 407 -20.73 16.74 -14.38
N LEU A 408 -19.64 16.83 -13.61
CA LEU A 408 -18.42 17.55 -14.03
C LEU A 408 -17.83 16.96 -15.32
N ALA A 409 -17.72 15.64 -15.43
CA ALA A 409 -17.22 14.99 -16.63
C ALA A 409 -18.11 15.20 -17.87
N VAL A 410 -19.42 15.37 -17.68
CA VAL A 410 -20.40 15.54 -18.79
C VAL A 410 -20.56 17.01 -19.18
N PHE A 411 -20.64 17.92 -18.22
CA PHE A 411 -20.95 19.33 -18.46
C PHE A 411 -19.70 20.22 -18.52
N ALA A 412 -18.60 19.84 -17.87
CA ALA A 412 -17.34 20.59 -17.87
C ALA A 412 -16.11 19.68 -18.10
N PRO A 413 -16.04 18.94 -19.23
CA PRO A 413 -15.01 17.92 -19.47
C PRO A 413 -13.58 18.48 -19.41
N ASP A 414 -13.37 19.72 -19.88
CA ASP A 414 -12.06 20.35 -19.93
C ASP A 414 -11.49 20.70 -18.54
N ARG A 415 -12.36 20.83 -17.53
CA ARG A 415 -11.98 21.23 -16.16
C ARG A 415 -12.20 20.13 -15.12
N ALA A 416 -12.89 19.05 -15.48
CA ALA A 416 -13.21 17.95 -14.57
C ALA A 416 -11.96 17.33 -13.92
N GLY A 417 -10.85 17.23 -14.66
CA GLY A 417 -9.57 16.72 -14.15
C GLY A 417 -8.83 17.64 -13.16
N GLU A 418 -9.27 18.90 -13.03
CA GLU A 418 -8.68 19.90 -12.13
C GLU A 418 -9.51 20.12 -10.84
N ILE A 419 -10.63 19.39 -10.68
CA ILE A 419 -11.57 19.53 -9.57
C ILE A 419 -11.66 18.21 -8.82
N ASP A 420 -11.32 18.21 -7.52
CA ASP A 420 -11.56 17.06 -6.65
C ASP A 420 -12.88 17.24 -5.90
N VAL A 421 -13.76 16.24 -5.99
CA VAL A 421 -15.00 16.17 -5.22
C VAL A 421 -14.76 15.29 -3.98
N GLU A 422 -14.96 15.85 -2.79
CA GLU A 422 -14.63 15.24 -1.49
C GLU A 422 -15.85 15.13 -0.58
N THR A 423 -15.92 14.02 0.15
CA THR A 423 -16.91 13.75 1.19
C THR A 423 -16.34 12.78 2.23
N LYS A 424 -17.12 12.49 3.28
CA LYS A 424 -16.81 11.45 4.27
C LYS A 424 -18.04 10.56 4.50
N VAL A 425 -17.82 9.35 4.98
CA VAL A 425 -18.91 8.43 5.37
C VAL A 425 -19.76 9.10 6.47
N GLY A 426 -21.05 9.26 6.19
CA GLY A 426 -21.97 9.98 7.09
C GLY A 426 -21.71 11.49 7.15
N GLY A 427 -21.13 12.06 6.09
CA GLY A 427 -21.10 13.50 5.90
C GLY A 427 -22.52 14.08 5.82
N GLY A 428 -22.61 15.38 6.04
CA GLY A 428 -23.85 16.15 6.01
C GLY A 428 -23.51 17.64 6.04
N ILE A 429 -24.53 18.48 6.25
CA ILE A 429 -24.40 19.94 6.24
C ILE A 429 -23.19 20.44 7.05
N ASN A 430 -23.01 19.96 8.28
CA ASN A 430 -21.91 20.39 9.15
C ASN A 430 -20.52 20.06 8.57
N TYR A 431 -20.37 18.91 7.92
CA TYR A 431 -19.09 18.53 7.31
C TYR A 431 -18.69 19.49 6.20
N VAL A 432 -19.62 19.81 5.30
CA VAL A 432 -19.37 20.74 4.20
C VAL A 432 -19.03 22.12 4.74
N VAL A 433 -19.78 22.62 5.72
CA VAL A 433 -19.52 23.93 6.35
C VAL A 433 -18.17 23.95 7.07
N ASP A 434 -17.84 22.92 7.85
CA ASP A 434 -16.55 22.80 8.54
C ASP A 434 -15.39 22.77 7.54
N MET A 435 -15.56 22.11 6.41
CA MET A 435 -14.53 22.04 5.38
C MET A 435 -14.33 23.36 4.64
N LEU A 436 -15.42 24.07 4.34
CA LEU A 436 -15.34 25.44 3.83
C LEU A 436 -14.68 26.38 4.84
N GLN A 437 -14.97 26.24 6.14
CA GLN A 437 -14.34 27.01 7.22
C GLN A 437 -12.84 26.74 7.34
N SER A 438 -12.44 25.48 7.26
CA SER A 438 -11.04 25.06 7.25
C SER A 438 -10.32 25.63 6.03
N TRP A 439 -10.92 25.50 4.84
CA TRP A 439 -10.35 26.02 3.59
C TRP A 439 -10.18 27.53 3.62
N ARG A 440 -11.23 28.26 4.04
CA ARG A 440 -11.20 29.72 4.19
C ARG A 440 -10.13 30.18 5.17
N SER A 441 -9.96 29.48 6.28
CA SER A 441 -8.92 29.80 7.27
C SER A 441 -7.52 29.62 6.68
N ARG A 442 -7.30 28.55 5.89
CA ARG A 442 -6.03 28.32 5.19
C ARG A 442 -5.77 29.39 4.12
N ALA A 443 -6.77 29.71 3.30
CA ALA A 443 -6.68 30.73 2.26
C ALA A 443 -6.45 32.15 2.80
N LYS A 444 -6.81 32.43 4.05
CA LYS A 444 -6.48 33.70 4.72
C LYS A 444 -4.97 33.89 4.91
N HIS A 445 -4.25 32.80 5.15
CA HIS A 445 -2.79 32.80 5.35
C HIS A 445 -2.02 32.46 4.06
N HIS A 446 -2.73 31.96 3.05
CA HIS A 446 -2.20 31.52 1.76
C HIS A 446 -3.12 32.00 0.62
N PRO A 447 -3.06 33.29 0.23
CA PRO A 447 -3.93 33.87 -0.80
C PRO A 447 -3.80 33.21 -2.19
N GLU A 448 -2.70 32.50 -2.43
CA GLU A 448 -2.39 31.72 -3.62
C GLU A 448 -3.23 30.43 -3.76
N LEU A 449 -3.95 30.02 -2.70
CA LEU A 449 -4.74 28.80 -2.74
C LEU A 449 -5.91 28.90 -3.72
N PRO A 450 -6.20 27.81 -4.46
CA PRO A 450 -7.38 27.76 -5.32
C PRO A 450 -8.65 27.89 -4.48
N LYS A 451 -9.69 28.45 -5.10
CA LYS A 451 -11.01 28.55 -4.48
C LYS A 451 -11.60 27.16 -4.24
N ALA A 452 -12.47 27.06 -3.24
CA ALA A 452 -13.24 25.85 -2.94
C ALA A 452 -14.74 26.10 -2.99
N ALA A 453 -15.49 25.08 -3.36
CA ALA A 453 -16.94 25.09 -3.37
C ALA A 453 -17.49 24.07 -2.36
N GLY A 454 -18.66 24.37 -1.81
CA GLY A 454 -19.49 23.39 -1.12
C GLY A 454 -20.79 23.23 -1.89
N LEU A 455 -21.36 22.04 -1.90
CA LEU A 455 -22.69 21.80 -2.45
C LEU A 455 -23.55 21.19 -1.37
N LEU A 456 -24.65 21.86 -1.06
CA LEU A 456 -25.64 21.41 -0.08
C LEU A 456 -27.00 21.18 -0.76
N ASP A 457 -27.79 20.31 -0.13
CA ASP A 457 -29.19 20.07 -0.46
C ASP A 457 -30.04 21.33 -0.23
N LEU A 458 -31.32 21.29 -0.62
CA LEU A 458 -32.23 22.45 -0.57
C LEU A 458 -33.21 22.38 0.61
N ASP A 459 -32.94 21.57 1.62
CA ASP A 459 -33.76 21.52 2.83
C ASP A 459 -33.66 22.82 3.67
N PRO A 460 -34.59 23.06 4.63
CA PRO A 460 -34.60 24.30 5.41
C PRO A 460 -33.32 24.54 6.22
N GLU A 461 -32.65 23.50 6.69
CA GLU A 461 -31.42 23.58 7.48
C GLU A 461 -30.23 23.97 6.58
N ALA A 462 -30.12 23.33 5.42
CA ALA A 462 -29.13 23.62 4.40
C ALA A 462 -29.29 25.04 3.83
N GLN A 463 -30.53 25.50 3.58
CA GLN A 463 -30.79 26.87 3.14
C GLN A 463 -30.32 27.92 4.16
N ALA A 464 -30.59 27.67 5.46
CA ALA A 464 -30.09 28.52 6.53
C ALA A 464 -28.55 28.50 6.59
N ALA A 465 -27.93 27.32 6.47
CA ALA A 465 -26.48 27.17 6.47
C ALA A 465 -25.82 27.89 5.28
N ILE A 466 -26.34 27.77 4.07
CA ILE A 466 -25.84 28.45 2.86
C ILE A 466 -25.92 29.98 3.03
N THR A 467 -27.07 30.48 3.51
CA THR A 467 -27.30 31.91 3.72
C THR A 467 -26.35 32.47 4.77
N ASN A 468 -26.22 31.77 5.90
CA ASN A 468 -25.29 32.13 6.97
C ASN A 468 -23.84 32.11 6.49
N TRP A 469 -23.44 31.09 5.71
CA TRP A 469 -22.08 30.96 5.20
C TRP A 469 -21.72 32.05 4.18
N ASN A 470 -22.54 32.19 3.13
CA ASN A 470 -22.28 33.11 2.03
C ASN A 470 -22.48 34.59 2.43
N GLY A 471 -23.29 34.86 3.46
CA GLY A 471 -23.54 36.21 3.97
C GLY A 471 -22.39 36.79 4.80
N VAL A 472 -21.45 35.97 5.27
CA VAL A 472 -20.27 36.43 6.02
C VAL A 472 -19.26 37.08 5.08
N ALA A 473 -18.89 38.33 5.39
CA ALA A 473 -17.97 39.12 4.58
C ALA A 473 -16.62 38.39 4.38
N GLY A 474 -16.24 38.22 3.12
CA GLY A 474 -14.97 37.61 2.72
C GLY A 474 -14.96 36.09 2.63
N ASN A 475 -16.01 35.37 3.04
CA ASN A 475 -16.06 33.91 2.87
C ASN A 475 -16.03 33.52 1.40
N THR A 476 -16.91 34.13 0.59
CA THR A 476 -17.03 33.85 -0.84
C THR A 476 -15.80 34.25 -1.67
N LYS A 477 -14.80 34.92 -1.09
CA LYS A 477 -13.54 35.20 -1.82
C LYS A 477 -12.71 33.94 -2.07
N SER A 478 -12.73 32.99 -1.12
CA SER A 478 -11.95 31.75 -1.19
C SER A 478 -12.79 30.47 -1.06
N ALA A 479 -13.99 30.55 -0.48
CA ALA A 479 -14.89 29.42 -0.31
C ALA A 479 -16.37 29.80 -0.45
N LYS A 480 -17.09 29.23 -1.42
CA LYS A 480 -18.52 29.53 -1.66
C LYS A 480 -19.38 28.28 -1.55
N CYS A 481 -20.51 28.40 -0.86
CA CYS A 481 -21.48 27.31 -0.79
C CYS A 481 -22.57 27.49 -1.87
N PHE A 482 -22.82 26.44 -2.63
CA PHE A 482 -23.84 26.35 -3.67
C PHE A 482 -25.00 25.47 -3.18
N ARG A 483 -26.16 25.69 -3.79
CA ARG A 483 -27.37 24.92 -3.53
C ARG A 483 -27.70 24.08 -4.75
N LEU A 484 -28.25 22.90 -4.54
CA LEU A 484 -28.85 22.14 -5.64
C LEU A 484 -29.96 22.96 -6.35
N PRO A 485 -30.16 22.78 -7.66
CA PRO A 485 -31.28 23.38 -8.37
C PRO A 485 -32.59 22.63 -8.05
N THR A 486 -33.72 23.34 -8.11
CA THR A 486 -35.05 22.70 -8.07
C THR A 486 -35.30 21.95 -9.39
N PRO A 487 -35.57 20.64 -9.36
CA PRO A 487 -35.89 19.86 -10.56
C PRO A 487 -37.18 20.36 -11.22
N THR A 488 -37.18 20.48 -12.55
CA THR A 488 -38.34 20.98 -13.31
C THR A 488 -39.58 20.11 -13.14
N HIS A 489 -39.42 18.80 -12.96
CA HIS A 489 -40.52 17.86 -12.77
C HIS A 489 -41.17 17.95 -11.38
N LEU A 490 -40.53 18.60 -10.39
CA LEU A 490 -41.10 18.83 -9.06
C LEU A 490 -41.80 20.19 -8.91
N ILE A 491 -41.60 21.12 -9.84
CA ILE A 491 -42.24 22.45 -9.82
C ILE A 491 -43.78 22.33 -9.72
N PRO A 492 -44.47 21.47 -10.51
CA PRO A 492 -45.92 21.33 -10.41
C PRO A 492 -46.40 20.86 -9.02
N ALA A 493 -45.66 19.92 -8.40
CA ALA A 493 -45.99 19.44 -7.05
C ALA A 493 -45.85 20.54 -5.99
N LEU A 494 -44.79 21.35 -6.08
CA LEU A 494 -44.59 22.50 -5.18
C LEU A 494 -45.67 23.57 -5.38
N GLN A 495 -46.07 23.85 -6.64
CA GLN A 495 -47.16 24.78 -6.96
C GLN A 495 -48.53 24.28 -6.49
N ALA A 496 -48.74 22.97 -6.47
CA ALA A 496 -49.93 22.34 -5.91
C ALA A 496 -49.97 22.39 -4.36
N GLY A 497 -48.95 22.98 -3.72
CA GLY A 497 -48.91 23.19 -2.26
C GLY A 497 -48.26 22.07 -1.46
N PHE A 498 -47.60 21.10 -2.13
CA PHE A 498 -46.84 20.06 -1.46
C PHE A 498 -45.45 20.57 -1.08
N SER A 499 -44.94 20.19 0.10
CA SER A 499 -43.62 20.56 0.62
C SER A 499 -42.63 19.40 0.50
N VAL A 500 -42.37 18.96 -0.73
CA VAL A 500 -41.40 17.89 -1.00
C VAL A 500 -39.97 18.40 -0.77
N PRO A 501 -39.16 17.75 0.09
CA PRO A 501 -37.77 18.14 0.29
C PRO A 501 -36.96 17.94 -0.98
N ILE A 502 -36.15 18.93 -1.36
CA ILE A 502 -35.30 18.85 -2.56
C ILE A 502 -33.91 18.38 -2.11
N VAL A 503 -33.70 17.08 -2.18
CA VAL A 503 -32.42 16.39 -1.96
C VAL A 503 -31.88 15.87 -3.30
N LEU A 504 -30.63 15.40 -3.36
CA LEU A 504 -30.06 14.83 -4.58
C LEU A 504 -30.96 13.75 -5.23
N GLU A 505 -31.62 12.92 -4.43
CA GLU A 505 -32.46 11.85 -4.97
C GLU A 505 -33.72 12.35 -5.67
N CYS A 506 -34.15 13.57 -5.36
CA CYS A 506 -35.25 14.24 -6.03
C CYS A 506 -34.84 14.80 -7.40
N LEU A 507 -33.55 14.80 -7.74
CA LEU A 507 -33.08 15.21 -9.07
C LEU A 507 -33.40 14.16 -10.15
N TYR A 508 -33.54 12.88 -9.77
CA TYR A 508 -33.80 11.81 -10.74
C TYR A 508 -35.22 11.90 -11.32
N ASP A 509 -35.35 11.54 -12.59
CA ASP A 509 -36.63 11.50 -13.29
C ASP A 509 -37.58 10.41 -12.74
N ARG A 510 -38.83 10.44 -13.20
CA ARG A 510 -39.86 9.48 -12.79
C ARG A 510 -39.46 8.03 -13.07
N ASP A 511 -38.88 7.77 -14.24
CA ASP A 511 -38.43 6.43 -14.63
C ASP A 511 -37.41 5.86 -13.62
N ALA A 512 -36.52 6.70 -13.09
CA ALA A 512 -35.58 6.32 -12.05
C ALA A 512 -36.28 5.93 -10.75
N TRP A 513 -37.27 6.71 -10.34
CA TRP A 513 -38.04 6.44 -9.12
C TRP A 513 -38.84 5.14 -9.26
N GLU A 514 -39.42 4.86 -10.42
CA GLU A 514 -40.10 3.59 -10.71
C GLU A 514 -39.10 2.41 -10.73
N TRP A 515 -37.90 2.60 -11.29
CA TRP A 515 -36.83 1.61 -11.26
C TRP A 515 -36.37 1.28 -9.83
N ALA A 516 -36.25 2.31 -8.98
CA ALA A 516 -35.87 2.17 -7.57
C ALA A 516 -36.96 1.44 -6.78
N ASP A 517 -38.21 1.78 -7.04
CA ASP A 517 -39.37 1.18 -6.40
C ASP A 517 -39.47 -0.32 -6.68
N GLY A 518 -39.31 -0.73 -7.95
CA GLY A 518 -39.33 -2.13 -8.35
C GLY A 518 -38.21 -2.98 -7.75
N ARG A 519 -37.22 -2.37 -7.07
CA ARG A 519 -36.09 -3.02 -6.41
C ARG A 519 -36.09 -2.84 -4.89
N ASN A 520 -37.18 -2.31 -4.32
CA ASN A 520 -37.32 -2.02 -2.90
C ASN A 520 -36.24 -1.04 -2.38
N HIS A 521 -35.86 -0.04 -3.17
CA HIS A 521 -34.97 1.05 -2.74
C HIS A 521 -35.74 2.26 -2.16
N LEU A 522 -37.07 2.23 -2.22
CA LEU A 522 -37.95 3.27 -1.71
C LEU A 522 -38.79 2.76 -0.54
N LYS A 523 -39.10 3.65 0.41
CA LYS A 523 -40.04 3.45 1.51
C LYS A 523 -41.26 4.35 1.35
N VAL A 524 -42.35 4.00 2.03
CA VAL A 524 -43.53 4.87 2.13
C VAL A 524 -43.16 6.12 2.92
N ARG A 525 -43.43 7.30 2.35
CA ARG A 525 -43.16 8.58 2.98
C ARG A 525 -44.20 8.90 4.05
N HIS A 526 -43.78 9.58 5.11
CA HIS A 526 -44.69 10.14 6.10
C HIS A 526 -45.44 11.35 5.50
N VAL A 527 -46.58 11.11 4.85
CA VAL A 527 -47.38 12.11 4.12
C VAL A 527 -47.59 13.43 4.87
N PRO A 528 -47.88 13.47 6.19
CA PRO A 528 -48.08 14.73 6.91
C PRO A 528 -46.87 15.67 6.92
N SER A 529 -45.66 15.19 6.58
CA SER A 529 -44.47 16.04 6.47
C SER A 529 -44.38 16.80 5.14
N VAL A 530 -45.20 16.47 4.15
CA VAL A 530 -45.14 17.03 2.79
C VAL A 530 -46.45 17.66 2.32
N ILE A 531 -47.47 17.72 3.18
CA ILE A 531 -48.77 18.36 2.89
C ILE A 531 -49.08 19.47 3.89
N SER A 532 -49.94 20.42 3.51
CA SER A 532 -50.40 21.47 4.42
C SER A 532 -51.19 20.91 5.60
N LYS A 533 -51.23 21.66 6.71
CA LYS A 533 -52.00 21.28 7.91
C LYS A 533 -53.49 21.18 7.60
N GLU A 534 -53.98 22.04 6.71
CA GLU A 534 -55.35 22.06 6.23
C GLU A 534 -55.69 20.78 5.45
N LEU A 535 -54.84 20.39 4.49
CA LEU A 535 -55.04 19.17 3.69
C LEU A 535 -54.91 17.91 4.56
N ASN A 536 -53.97 17.89 5.50
CA ASN A 536 -53.82 16.78 6.44
C ASN A 536 -55.07 16.60 7.32
N ASN A 537 -55.67 17.70 7.80
CA ASN A 537 -56.90 17.65 8.58
C ASN A 537 -58.09 17.15 7.74
N GLN A 538 -58.19 17.54 6.47
CA GLN A 538 -59.23 17.05 5.56
C GLN A 538 -59.11 15.55 5.29
N ILE A 539 -57.89 15.04 5.13
CA ILE A 539 -57.62 13.61 4.93
C ILE A 539 -57.95 12.81 6.21
N VAL A 540 -57.51 13.28 7.39
CA VAL A 540 -57.75 12.60 8.67
C VAL A 540 -59.25 12.58 9.04
N THR A 541 -59.99 13.61 8.66
CA THR A 541 -61.46 13.69 8.88
C THR A 541 -62.29 12.98 7.80
N GLY A 542 -61.64 12.39 6.78
CA GLY A 542 -62.30 11.64 5.72
C GLY A 542 -63.05 12.50 4.69
N GLN A 543 -62.73 13.79 4.59
CA GLN A 543 -63.36 14.73 3.66
C GLN A 543 -62.82 14.62 2.22
N THR A 544 -61.59 14.14 2.06
CA THR A 544 -60.91 13.93 0.77
C THR A 544 -59.87 12.81 0.91
N ALA A 545 -59.48 12.14 -0.17
CA ALA A 545 -58.33 11.23 -0.18
C ALA A 545 -57.08 11.95 -0.72
N LEU A 546 -55.89 11.53 -0.27
CA LEU A 546 -54.62 12.07 -0.79
C LEU A 546 -54.55 11.92 -2.32
N ASP A 547 -55.00 10.78 -2.83
CA ASP A 547 -54.97 10.44 -4.26
C ASP A 547 -55.84 11.37 -5.12
N ASP A 548 -56.87 12.00 -4.55
CA ASP A 548 -57.74 12.96 -5.26
C ASP A 548 -57.01 14.28 -5.56
N HIS A 549 -55.86 14.52 -4.92
CA HIS A 549 -55.04 15.72 -5.07
C HIS A 549 -53.69 15.44 -5.76
N LEU A 550 -53.41 14.19 -6.16
CA LEU A 550 -52.15 13.81 -6.77
C LEU A 550 -52.30 13.60 -8.28
N ASP A 551 -51.38 14.15 -9.05
CA ASP A 551 -51.21 13.82 -10.47
C ASP A 551 -50.22 12.65 -10.60
N ASP A 552 -50.51 11.70 -11.49
CA ASP A 552 -49.64 10.55 -11.76
C ASP A 552 -48.20 10.96 -12.13
N ALA A 553 -48.01 12.13 -12.75
CA ALA A 553 -46.70 12.64 -13.14
C ALA A 553 -45.76 12.89 -11.97
N TRP A 554 -46.28 13.19 -10.77
CA TRP A 554 -45.46 13.51 -9.59
C TRP A 554 -45.90 12.84 -8.28
N ALA A 555 -46.94 12.00 -8.32
CA ALA A 555 -47.45 11.25 -7.16
C ALA A 555 -46.36 10.44 -6.44
N ILE A 556 -45.43 9.82 -7.18
CA ILE A 556 -44.38 8.98 -6.61
C ILE A 556 -43.43 9.77 -5.69
N PHE A 557 -43.11 11.02 -6.03
CA PHE A 557 -42.24 11.89 -5.23
C PHE A 557 -42.90 12.38 -3.95
N VAL A 558 -44.24 12.37 -3.87
CA VAL A 558 -45.00 12.73 -2.67
C VAL A 558 -45.24 11.52 -1.78
N LYS A 559 -45.54 10.35 -2.38
CA LYS A 559 -45.88 9.12 -1.66
C LYS A 559 -44.67 8.35 -1.13
N LYS A 560 -43.50 8.46 -1.78
CA LYS A 560 -42.33 7.64 -1.48
C LYS A 560 -41.11 8.47 -1.12
N ASP A 561 -40.18 7.84 -0.44
CA ASP A 561 -38.90 8.41 -0.05
C ASP A 561 -37.78 7.39 -0.25
N PHE A 562 -36.56 7.83 -0.49
CA PHE A 562 -35.45 6.90 -0.62
C PHE A 562 -35.07 6.29 0.72
N GLU A 563 -34.80 4.99 0.74
CA GLU A 563 -34.09 4.39 1.87
C GLU A 563 -32.60 4.73 1.80
N GLN A 564 -31.95 4.83 2.97
CA GLN A 564 -30.51 5.12 3.04
C GLN A 564 -29.68 4.12 2.23
N ALA A 565 -30.08 2.84 2.26
CA ALA A 565 -29.44 1.78 1.48
C ALA A 565 -29.70 1.89 -0.04
N GLY A 566 -30.74 2.61 -0.46
CA GLY A 566 -31.15 2.79 -1.86
C GLY A 566 -30.47 3.96 -2.58
N LYS A 567 -29.94 4.94 -1.83
CA LYS A 567 -29.29 6.15 -2.38
C LYS A 567 -28.07 5.81 -3.25
N MET A 568 -27.18 4.95 -2.75
CA MET A 568 -25.93 4.60 -3.44
C MET A 568 -26.14 3.72 -4.69
N PRO A 569 -26.99 2.66 -4.66
CA PRO A 569 -27.36 1.91 -5.86
C PRO A 569 -27.93 2.79 -6.98
N MET A 570 -28.79 3.76 -6.63
CA MET A 570 -29.36 4.68 -7.60
C MET A 570 -28.29 5.58 -8.24
N ALA A 571 -27.42 6.18 -7.41
CA ALA A 571 -26.34 7.02 -7.93
C ALA A 571 -25.41 6.23 -8.86
N ARG A 572 -25.10 4.96 -8.55
CA ARG A 572 -24.33 4.06 -9.44
C ARG A 572 -25.05 3.74 -10.74
N HIS A 573 -26.36 3.49 -10.67
CA HIS A 573 -27.17 3.25 -11.86
C HIS A 573 -27.08 4.45 -12.83
N PHE A 574 -27.17 5.68 -12.29
CA PHE A 574 -27.10 6.89 -13.09
C PHE A 574 -25.69 7.26 -13.55
N SER A 575 -24.66 7.07 -12.73
CA SER A 575 -23.27 7.37 -13.11
C SER A 575 -22.78 6.49 -14.27
N ASN A 576 -23.30 5.26 -14.37
CA ASN A 576 -22.92 4.29 -15.39
C ASN A 576 -23.62 4.50 -16.74
N LYS A 577 -24.58 5.44 -16.84
CA LYS A 577 -25.20 5.80 -18.11
C LYS A 577 -24.21 6.51 -19.04
N SER A 578 -24.47 6.46 -20.35
CA SER A 578 -23.66 7.20 -21.33
C SER A 578 -23.74 8.71 -21.05
N ASN A 579 -22.72 9.46 -21.47
CA ASN A 579 -22.69 10.91 -21.25
C ASN A 579 -23.90 11.62 -21.89
N ASP A 580 -24.38 11.13 -23.03
CA ASP A 580 -25.56 11.67 -23.72
C ASP A 580 -26.86 11.37 -22.97
N ASP A 581 -27.04 10.14 -22.44
CA ASP A 581 -28.23 9.78 -21.65
C ASP A 581 -28.24 10.56 -20.31
N PHE A 582 -27.09 10.71 -19.67
CA PHE A 582 -26.96 11.53 -18.46
C PHE A 582 -27.31 13.00 -18.72
N ARG A 583 -26.79 13.57 -19.82
CA ARG A 583 -27.08 14.96 -20.23
C ARG A 583 -28.56 15.18 -20.52
N ALA A 584 -29.21 14.22 -21.18
CA ALA A 584 -30.64 14.30 -21.51
C ALA A 584 -31.54 14.23 -20.27
N ARG A 585 -31.16 13.43 -19.26
CA ARG A 585 -31.96 13.21 -18.05
C ARG A 585 -31.76 14.27 -16.96
N LEU A 586 -30.55 14.85 -16.86
CA LEU A 586 -30.22 15.85 -15.83
C LEU A 586 -29.74 17.20 -16.43
N PRO A 587 -30.46 17.80 -17.40
CA PRO A 587 -30.00 19.01 -18.09
C PRO A 587 -29.92 20.24 -17.16
N PHE A 588 -30.70 20.26 -16.09
CA PHE A 588 -30.73 21.35 -15.11
C PHE A 588 -29.49 21.40 -14.21
N LEU A 589 -28.61 20.38 -14.24
CA LEU A 589 -27.32 20.43 -13.55
C LEU A 589 -26.31 21.29 -14.31
N ALA A 590 -26.46 21.49 -15.63
CA ALA A 590 -25.49 22.25 -16.42
C ALA A 590 -25.25 23.68 -15.87
N PRO A 591 -26.30 24.50 -15.60
CA PRO A 591 -26.08 25.84 -15.06
C PRO A 591 -25.44 25.86 -13.67
N LEU A 592 -25.68 24.83 -12.85
CA LEU A 592 -25.03 24.69 -11.54
C LEU A 592 -23.53 24.38 -11.73
N ILE A 593 -23.20 23.43 -12.60
CA ILE A 593 -21.82 23.06 -12.88
C ILE A 593 -21.05 24.25 -13.44
N ASP A 594 -21.62 24.97 -14.41
CA ASP A 594 -21.02 26.18 -14.97
C ASP A 594 -20.77 27.22 -13.87
N SER A 595 -21.76 27.47 -13.01
CA SER A 595 -21.60 28.41 -11.89
C SER A 595 -20.52 27.99 -10.88
N ILE A 596 -20.37 26.69 -10.62
CA ILE A 596 -19.31 26.15 -9.76
C ILE A 596 -17.96 26.33 -10.44
N VAL A 597 -17.83 25.97 -11.71
CA VAL A 597 -16.60 26.07 -12.49
C VAL A 597 -16.16 27.53 -12.62
N ASP A 598 -17.05 28.44 -13.00
CA ASP A 598 -16.75 29.88 -13.11
C ASP A 598 -16.26 30.47 -11.79
N TYR A 599 -16.83 30.02 -10.67
CA TYR A 599 -16.37 30.44 -9.36
C TYR A 599 -14.98 29.90 -9.03
N LEU A 600 -14.75 28.61 -9.28
CA LEU A 600 -13.50 27.91 -9.01
C LEU A 600 -12.34 28.37 -9.92
N PHE A 601 -12.67 28.86 -11.12
CA PHE A 601 -11.75 29.33 -12.15
C PHE A 601 -12.16 30.73 -12.62
N PRO A 602 -11.99 31.78 -11.79
CA PRO A 602 -12.28 33.15 -12.20
C PRO A 602 -11.42 33.52 -13.41
N ALA A 603 -12.00 34.26 -14.37
CA ALA A 603 -11.25 34.81 -15.50
C ALA A 603 -10.12 35.74 -14.98
N ALA A 604 -9.02 35.82 -15.72
CA ALA A 604 -7.79 36.50 -15.30
C ALA A 604 -7.96 37.98 -14.89
N ASP A 605 -9.06 38.63 -15.26
CA ASP A 605 -9.38 40.01 -14.89
C ASP A 605 -9.95 40.20 -13.47
N ASP A 606 -10.33 39.11 -12.77
CA ASP A 606 -10.88 39.15 -11.39
C ASP A 606 -9.86 38.76 -10.31
N ALA A 607 -8.59 38.52 -10.68
CA ALA A 607 -7.51 38.37 -9.71
C ALA A 607 -7.22 39.75 -9.10
N ALA A 608 -7.75 39.99 -7.89
CA ALA A 608 -7.48 41.20 -7.12
C ALA A 608 -5.96 41.51 -7.12
N PRO A 609 -5.55 42.78 -7.29
CA PRO A 609 -4.13 43.12 -7.29
C PRO A 609 -3.53 42.71 -5.95
N ALA A 610 -2.40 42.00 -6.01
CA ALA A 610 -1.57 41.75 -4.84
C ALA A 610 -1.22 43.11 -4.22
N ASP A 611 -1.76 43.37 -3.03
CA ASP A 611 -1.50 44.58 -2.27
C ASP A 611 -0.02 44.52 -1.84
N VAL A 612 0.85 45.12 -2.65
CA VAL A 612 2.24 45.35 -2.29
C VAL A 612 2.21 46.40 -1.18
N ALA A 613 2.25 45.93 0.06
CA ALA A 613 2.42 46.79 1.22
C ALA A 613 3.63 47.70 0.99
N GLN A 614 3.36 48.99 0.83
CA GLN A 614 4.36 50.04 0.85
C GLN A 614 4.93 50.12 2.26
N ASP A 615 6.20 49.76 2.42
CA ASP A 615 6.99 50.10 3.60
C ASP A 615 7.08 51.63 3.72
N GLY A 616 6.35 52.17 4.68
CA GLY A 616 6.34 53.58 5.05
C GLY A 616 6.75 53.77 6.51
N GLN A 617 8.03 54.05 6.71
CA GLN A 617 8.62 54.99 7.67
C GLN A 617 8.14 55.00 9.14
N GLY A 618 9.12 54.83 10.02
CA GLY A 618 9.38 55.80 11.10
C GLY A 618 8.82 55.45 12.47
N ASN A 619 9.69 54.99 13.36
CA ASN A 619 9.73 55.56 14.70
C ASN A 619 11.13 55.40 15.32
N GLU A 620 11.85 56.53 15.34
CA GLU A 620 12.82 56.85 16.38
C GLU A 620 12.10 56.84 17.74
N VAL A 621 12.68 56.17 18.73
CA VAL A 621 12.69 56.68 20.11
C VAL A 621 14.03 56.33 20.71
N ALA A 622 14.80 57.37 21.00
CA ALA A 622 15.90 57.35 21.94
C ALA A 622 15.35 57.44 23.37
N GLU A 623 15.74 56.51 24.23
CA GLU A 623 16.35 56.73 25.56
C GLU A 623 16.80 55.39 26.15
#